data_AF-A0A814WC23-F1
#
_entry.id   AF-A0A814WC23-F1
#
_cell.length_a   1.000
_cell.length_b   1.000
_cell.length_c   1.000
_cell.angle_alpha   90.00
_cell.angle_beta   90.00
_cell.angle_gamma   90.00
#
_symmetry.space_group_name_H-M   'P 1'
#
loop_
_entity.id
_entity.type
_entity.pdbx_description
1 polymer ?
#
loop_
_entity_poly.entity_id
_entity_poly.type
_entity_poly.pdbx_seq_one_letter_code
_entity_poly.pdbx_strand_id
1 'polypeptide(L)'
;MEQHERIELLDAIKLTQKLLSTVKEIHDRGIVHRDIKPGNLLVVHDPNAPIERAEIHVIDFGLAYSNKHEDTVDWSSFEEKEKYRQTYFGHTMGNSFYRVPQLNSPTWKNKTQKEQNVLLHIRRSPTIDASSVCTILFWMLTGIEPGTKHRNDSNLAPHQTEEADTCIMMKINEAVKRIGIANELSSALTKQLRNYIMTTFDKGFENAEYQWTVEQLEYRLHSICHILEHENISLDLQFNNAAKISCAFEFAKAIFIEKHPSCSWYDGYCHWLEYRQDMTERKNYDLLTYRQNKQSWMLIIVCSLHFNENGDIITLTIGSDFNRVYVELPLGQYAPDDLNNLNIQVEFERELINLLQAICEPKYSTIAQSPSSTN
;
A
#
# COMPACT_ATOMS: atom_id res chain seq x y z
N MET A 1 -0.32 -35.31 10.85
CA MET A 1 -0.10 -33.85 10.89
C MET A 1 -1.39 -33.26 11.42
N GLU A 2 -1.34 -32.74 12.64
CA GLU A 2 -2.49 -32.17 13.34
C GLU A 2 -3.13 -31.09 12.46
N GLN A 3 -4.46 -31.10 12.38
CA GLN A 3 -5.24 -30.06 11.71
C GLN A 3 -4.93 -28.73 12.39
N HIS A 4 -3.98 -27.95 11.86
CA HIS A 4 -3.96 -26.52 12.14
C HIS A 4 -5.32 -25.98 11.71
N GLU A 5 -6.10 -25.58 12.72
CA GLU A 5 -7.38 -24.91 12.54
C GLU A 5 -7.15 -23.74 11.58
N ARG A 6 -7.72 -23.87 10.38
CA ARG A 6 -7.36 -23.03 9.24
C ARG A 6 -7.99 -21.65 9.44
N ILE A 7 -7.21 -20.65 9.87
CA ILE A 7 -7.66 -19.26 9.96
C ILE A 7 -8.27 -18.77 8.65
N GLU A 8 -9.41 -18.07 8.72
CA GLU A 8 -10.08 -17.55 7.54
C GLU A 8 -9.37 -16.32 6.96
N LEU A 9 -9.63 -15.99 5.69
CA LEU A 9 -9.01 -14.82 5.04
C LEU A 9 -9.30 -13.53 5.83
N LEU A 10 -10.56 -13.31 6.18
CA LEU A 10 -10.98 -12.11 6.89
C LEU A 10 -10.34 -12.04 8.28
N ASP A 11 -10.32 -13.15 9.02
CA ASP A 11 -9.72 -13.21 10.35
C ASP A 11 -8.22 -12.96 10.32
N ALA A 12 -7.51 -13.54 9.34
CA ALA A 12 -6.09 -13.30 9.15
C ALA A 12 -5.78 -11.83 8.86
N ILE A 13 -6.60 -11.17 8.05
CA ILE A 13 -6.43 -9.74 7.75
C ILE A 13 -6.72 -8.91 9.01
N LYS A 14 -7.79 -9.20 9.77
CA LYS A 14 -8.13 -8.51 11.02
C LYS A 14 -7.03 -8.63 12.08
N LEU A 15 -6.48 -9.82 12.27
CA LEU A 15 -5.33 -10.01 13.16
C LEU A 15 -4.11 -9.22 12.67
N THR A 16 -3.87 -9.18 11.36
CA THR A 16 -2.77 -8.40 10.78
C THR A 16 -2.94 -6.90 11.01
N GLN A 17 -4.16 -6.36 10.89
CA GLN A 17 -4.46 -4.96 11.19
C GLN A 17 -4.18 -4.62 12.66
N LYS A 18 -4.55 -5.51 13.60
CA LYS A 18 -4.22 -5.33 15.02
C LYS A 18 -2.73 -5.33 15.28
N LEU A 19 -2.00 -6.22 14.60
CA LEU A 19 -0.55 -6.26 14.69
C LEU A 19 0.07 -4.96 14.15
N LEU A 20 -0.42 -4.43 13.03
CA LEU A 20 0.02 -3.14 12.51
C LEU A 20 -0.26 -1.99 13.48
N SER A 21 -1.44 -1.96 14.10
CA SER A 21 -1.78 -0.97 15.12
C SER A 21 -0.82 -1.05 16.31
N THR A 22 -0.48 -2.26 16.76
CA THR A 22 0.49 -2.47 17.85
C THR A 22 1.90 -2.01 17.44
N VAL A 23 2.33 -2.33 16.22
CA VAL A 23 3.63 -1.90 15.67
C VAL A 23 3.69 -0.38 15.53
N LYS A 24 2.61 0.26 15.08
CA LYS A 24 2.49 1.72 15.01
C LYS A 24 2.65 2.36 16.39
N GLU A 25 2.05 1.78 17.42
CA GLU A 25 2.22 2.25 18.80
C GLU A 25 3.68 2.14 19.31
N ILE A 26 4.43 1.14 18.84
CA ILE A 26 5.87 1.01 19.08
C ILE A 26 6.63 2.11 18.33
N HIS A 27 6.28 2.36 17.08
CA HIS A 27 6.89 3.37 16.22
C HIS A 27 6.65 4.80 16.71
N ASP A 28 5.46 5.10 17.21
CA ASP A 28 5.09 6.40 17.81
C ASP A 28 5.95 6.74 19.05
N ARG A 29 6.50 5.71 19.71
CA ARG A 29 7.47 5.89 20.81
C ARG A 29 8.91 6.06 20.32
N GLY A 30 9.11 6.17 19.01
CA GLY A 30 10.40 6.26 18.35
C GLY A 30 11.17 4.94 18.34
N ILE A 31 10.47 3.80 18.49
CA ILE A 31 11.10 2.47 18.55
C ILE A 31 10.80 1.71 17.25
N VAL A 32 11.80 1.03 16.68
CA VAL A 32 11.62 0.06 15.58
C VAL A 32 11.99 -1.32 16.12
N HIS A 33 11.11 -2.31 16.02
CA HIS A 33 11.26 -3.59 16.69
C HIS A 33 12.33 -4.48 16.03
N ARG A 34 12.32 -4.57 14.70
CA ARG A 34 13.26 -5.29 13.82
C ARG A 34 13.29 -6.82 13.93
N ASP A 35 12.57 -7.40 14.88
CA ASP A 35 12.42 -8.86 15.03
C ASP A 35 10.96 -9.30 15.17
N ILE A 36 10.06 -8.66 14.43
CA ILE A 36 8.64 -9.05 14.40
C ILE A 36 8.52 -10.43 13.74
N LYS A 37 8.04 -11.43 14.48
CA LYS A 37 7.87 -12.83 14.03
C LYS A 37 6.84 -13.54 14.91
N PRO A 38 6.24 -14.66 14.47
CA PRO A 38 5.22 -15.35 15.26
C PRO A 38 5.65 -15.69 16.69
N GLY A 39 6.90 -16.11 16.88
CA GLY A 39 7.45 -16.44 18.22
C GLY A 39 7.56 -15.25 19.18
N ASN A 40 7.44 -14.01 18.68
CA ASN A 40 7.47 -12.78 19.47
C ASN A 40 6.09 -12.13 19.61
N LEU A 41 5.02 -12.85 19.27
CA LEU A 41 3.64 -12.38 19.39
C LEU A 41 2.87 -13.24 20.39
N LEU A 42 2.25 -12.59 21.37
CA LEU A 42 1.27 -13.22 22.25
C LEU A 42 -0.12 -12.80 21.82
N VAL A 43 -0.96 -13.77 21.45
CA VAL A 43 -2.35 -13.54 21.08
C VAL A 43 -3.24 -13.98 22.23
N VAL A 44 -3.95 -13.02 22.84
CA VAL A 44 -4.95 -13.28 23.88
C VAL A 44 -6.32 -13.29 23.20
N HIS A 45 -6.97 -14.44 23.18
CA HIS A 45 -8.25 -14.62 22.50
C HIS A 45 -9.13 -15.63 23.23
N ASP A 46 -10.39 -15.27 23.48
CA ASP A 46 -11.42 -16.23 23.88
C ASP A 46 -11.93 -16.94 22.62
N PRO A 47 -11.80 -18.27 22.50
CA PRO A 47 -12.26 -19.02 21.33
C PRO A 47 -13.76 -18.87 21.03
N ASN A 48 -14.56 -18.42 22.01
CA ASN A 48 -15.99 -18.17 21.82
C ASN A 48 -16.30 -16.72 21.43
N ALA A 49 -15.29 -15.84 21.42
CA ALA A 49 -15.43 -14.45 21.05
C ALA A 49 -15.04 -14.24 19.57
N PRO A 50 -15.58 -13.21 18.90
CA PRO A 50 -15.10 -12.80 17.59
C PRO A 50 -13.61 -12.41 17.61
N ILE A 51 -12.89 -12.61 16.51
CA ILE A 51 -11.44 -12.34 16.40
C ILE A 51 -11.10 -10.85 16.64
N GLU A 52 -12.07 -9.96 16.45
CA GLU A 52 -12.05 -8.53 16.74
C GLU A 52 -11.87 -8.24 18.23
N ARG A 53 -12.09 -9.21 19.12
CA ARG A 53 -11.76 -9.09 20.55
C ARG A 53 -10.38 -9.62 20.93
N ALA A 54 -9.65 -10.26 20.00
CA ALA A 54 -8.29 -10.73 20.28
C ALA A 54 -7.34 -9.55 20.58
N GLU A 55 -6.42 -9.71 21.51
CA GLU A 55 -5.37 -8.73 21.78
C GLU A 55 -4.02 -9.28 21.33
N ILE A 56 -3.21 -8.45 20.70
CA ILE A 56 -1.86 -8.81 20.25
C ILE A 56 -0.85 -8.04 21.09
N HIS A 57 0.04 -8.77 21.74
CA HIS A 57 1.15 -8.20 22.49
C HIS A 57 2.45 -8.59 21.81
N VAL A 58 3.25 -7.59 21.43
CA VAL A 58 4.59 -7.78 20.88
C VAL A 58 5.59 -7.87 22.04
N ILE A 59 6.38 -8.95 22.07
CA ILE A 59 7.42 -9.20 23.07
C ILE A 59 8.81 -9.26 22.43
N ASP A 60 9.84 -9.26 23.28
CA ASP A 60 11.25 -9.37 22.90
C ASP A 60 11.80 -8.22 22.03
N PHE A 61 12.10 -7.10 22.72
CA PHE A 61 12.77 -5.94 22.14
C PHE A 61 14.30 -6.07 22.10
N GLY A 62 14.86 -7.28 22.20
CA GLY A 62 16.31 -7.52 22.24
C GLY A 62 17.04 -7.02 20.99
N LEU A 63 16.32 -6.88 19.87
CA LEU A 63 16.82 -6.32 18.61
C LEU A 63 16.23 -4.95 18.28
N ALA A 64 15.50 -4.30 19.17
CA ALA A 64 14.86 -3.02 18.88
C ALA A 64 15.87 -1.86 18.72
N TYR A 65 15.48 -0.84 17.97
CA TYR A 65 16.19 0.43 17.83
C TYR A 65 15.32 1.55 18.40
N SER A 66 15.90 2.51 19.12
CA SER A 66 15.17 3.65 19.70
C SER A 66 15.81 4.97 19.27
N ASN A 67 14.99 5.89 18.77
CA ASN A 67 15.38 7.20 18.25
C ASN A 67 15.33 8.31 19.32
N LYS A 68 15.20 7.97 20.61
CA LYS A 68 15.04 8.94 21.72
C LYS A 68 16.30 9.72 22.11
N HIS A 69 17.42 9.52 21.44
CA HIS A 69 18.51 10.49 21.49
C HIS A 69 18.28 11.51 20.38
N GLU A 70 18.37 12.81 20.68
CA GLU A 70 18.42 13.93 19.72
C GLU A 70 19.56 13.70 18.72
N ASP A 71 19.36 12.81 17.75
CA ASP A 71 20.27 12.55 16.66
C ASP A 71 19.82 13.46 15.51
N THR A 72 20.12 14.75 15.62
CA THR A 72 20.23 15.59 14.43
C THR A 72 21.28 14.93 13.54
N VAL A 73 20.84 14.25 12.49
CA VAL A 73 21.73 13.61 11.52
C VAL A 73 22.50 14.72 10.81
N ASP A 74 23.69 15.04 11.32
CA ASP A 74 24.65 15.84 10.60
C ASP A 74 25.25 14.99 9.48
N TRP A 75 24.71 15.18 8.27
CA TRP A 75 25.18 14.50 7.05
C TRP A 75 26.64 14.83 6.70
N SER A 76 27.25 15.82 7.37
CA SER A 76 28.63 16.27 7.11
C SER A 76 29.68 15.61 8.01
N SER A 77 29.29 15.03 9.15
CA SER A 77 30.24 14.40 10.08
C SER A 77 30.37 12.89 9.80
N PHE A 78 31.24 12.55 8.85
CA PHE A 78 31.55 11.16 8.44
C PHE A 78 32.38 10.34 9.46
N GLU A 79 32.53 10.79 10.71
CA GLU A 79 33.47 10.20 11.70
C GLU A 79 32.82 9.35 12.82
N GLU A 80 31.56 8.95 12.72
CA GLU A 80 30.88 8.21 13.78
C GLU A 80 31.15 6.67 13.82
N LYS A 81 32.39 6.20 13.68
CA LYS A 81 32.69 4.75 13.74
C LYS A 81 32.31 4.06 15.06
N GLU A 82 32.23 4.78 16.18
CA GLU A 82 31.99 4.21 17.51
C GLU A 82 30.50 4.02 17.84
N LYS A 83 29.62 4.96 17.42
CA LYS A 83 28.18 4.96 17.77
C LYS A 83 27.40 3.90 16.97
N TYR A 84 27.76 3.69 15.70
CA TYR A 84 27.15 2.65 14.85
C TYR A 84 27.63 1.22 15.17
N ARG A 85 28.72 1.07 15.95
CA ARG A 85 29.24 -0.24 16.38
C ARG A 85 28.34 -0.94 17.39
N GLN A 86 27.60 -0.21 18.22
CA GLN A 86 26.66 -0.83 19.16
C GLN A 86 25.39 -1.36 18.46
N THR A 87 25.04 -0.81 17.29
CA THR A 87 24.00 -1.37 16.41
C THR A 87 24.55 -2.45 15.45
N TYR A 88 25.83 -2.77 15.55
CA TYR A 88 26.55 -3.68 14.66
C TYR A 88 26.35 -5.12 15.14
N PHE A 89 25.15 -5.65 14.90
CA PHE A 89 24.92 -7.08 14.93
C PHE A 89 25.58 -7.72 13.70
N GLY A 90 26.89 -7.91 13.81
CA GLY A 90 27.64 -8.81 12.96
C GLY A 90 27.42 -10.25 13.43
N HIS A 91 27.05 -11.11 12.48
CA HIS A 91 26.83 -12.56 12.59
C HIS A 91 25.46 -12.97 13.16
N THR A 92 24.58 -13.34 12.23
CA THR A 92 23.67 -14.50 12.39
C THR A 92 22.53 -14.42 13.40
N MET A 93 22.18 -13.25 13.94
CA MET A 93 20.96 -13.07 14.74
C MET A 93 20.07 -12.00 14.11
N GLY A 94 19.37 -12.40 13.06
CA GLY A 94 18.24 -11.65 12.53
C GLY A 94 17.10 -12.63 12.40
N ASN A 95 15.87 -12.12 12.42
CA ASN A 95 14.64 -12.90 12.34
C ASN A 95 14.79 -14.19 11.53
N SER A 96 14.75 -15.34 12.21
CA SER A 96 14.90 -16.67 11.62
C SER A 96 13.68 -17.07 10.80
N PHE A 97 12.55 -16.41 11.02
CA PHE A 97 11.30 -16.64 10.33
C PHE A 97 11.32 -16.01 8.93
N TYR A 98 11.72 -14.74 8.82
CA TYR A 98 11.95 -14.08 7.54
C TYR A 98 13.05 -13.03 7.66
N ARG A 99 14.01 -13.07 6.71
CA ARG A 99 15.09 -12.10 6.65
C ARG A 99 14.88 -11.16 5.47
N VAL A 100 14.56 -9.91 5.78
CA VAL A 100 14.37 -8.86 4.76
C VAL A 100 15.62 -8.73 3.86
N PRO A 101 15.46 -8.49 2.54
CA PRO A 101 16.56 -8.50 1.58
C PRO A 101 17.73 -7.59 1.97
N GLN A 102 17.47 -6.47 2.65
CA GLN A 102 18.47 -5.44 2.95
C GLN A 102 19.34 -5.81 4.16
N LEU A 103 18.93 -6.81 4.94
CA LEU A 103 19.77 -7.46 5.94
C LEU A 103 20.70 -8.51 5.35
N ASN A 104 20.47 -8.94 4.09
CA ASN A 104 21.32 -9.87 3.36
C ASN A 104 22.45 -9.13 2.63
N SER A 105 23.48 -8.71 3.36
CA SER A 105 24.72 -8.23 2.73
C SER A 105 25.91 -9.10 3.11
N PRO A 106 26.27 -10.10 2.28
CA PRO A 106 27.44 -10.95 2.53
C PRO A 106 28.77 -10.19 2.42
N THR A 107 28.78 -8.96 1.90
CA THR A 107 29.97 -8.18 1.57
C THR A 107 30.06 -6.85 2.32
N TRP A 108 29.49 -6.75 3.53
CA TRP A 108 29.59 -5.55 4.37
C TRP A 108 31.03 -5.00 4.49
N LYS A 109 32.02 -5.91 4.64
CA LYS A 109 33.45 -5.57 4.75
C LYS A 109 34.05 -4.93 3.49
N ASN A 110 33.43 -5.14 2.32
CA ASN A 110 33.92 -4.65 1.03
C ASN A 110 33.17 -3.38 0.55
N LYS A 111 32.23 -2.87 1.35
CA LYS A 111 31.45 -1.68 1.03
C LYS A 111 32.16 -0.42 1.51
N THR A 112 32.02 0.66 0.74
CA THR A 112 32.50 1.99 1.11
C THR A 112 31.78 2.52 2.35
N GLN A 113 32.38 3.49 3.04
CA GLN A 113 31.76 4.12 4.22
C GLN A 113 30.37 4.72 3.92
N LYS A 114 30.20 5.31 2.72
CA LYS A 114 28.93 5.86 2.27
C LYS A 114 27.86 4.77 2.13
N GLU A 115 28.20 3.64 1.51
CA GLU A 115 27.27 2.50 1.38
C GLU A 115 26.93 1.86 2.73
N GLN A 116 27.88 1.79 3.66
CA GLN A 116 27.64 1.31 5.02
C GLN A 116 26.66 2.21 5.78
N ASN A 117 26.81 3.53 5.67
CA ASN A 117 25.90 4.49 6.31
C ASN A 117 24.48 4.40 5.74
N VAL A 118 24.34 4.28 4.42
CA VAL A 118 23.03 4.07 3.76
C VAL A 118 22.38 2.78 4.24
N LEU A 119 23.13 1.67 4.32
CA LEU A 119 22.61 0.41 4.83
C LEU A 119 22.20 0.48 6.31
N LEU A 120 22.95 1.21 7.15
CA LEU A 120 22.57 1.43 8.56
C LEU A 120 21.26 2.21 8.67
N HIS A 121 21.06 3.19 7.81
CA HIS A 121 19.82 3.96 7.76
C HIS A 121 18.63 3.07 7.35
N ILE A 122 18.79 2.27 6.28
CA ILE A 122 17.78 1.30 5.83
C ILE A 122 17.47 0.28 6.94
N ARG A 123 18.49 -0.17 7.70
CA ARG A 123 18.34 -1.09 8.85
C ARG A 123 17.59 -0.51 10.05
N ARG A 124 17.38 0.80 10.07
CA ARG A 124 16.60 1.52 11.08
C ARG A 124 15.21 1.91 10.54
N SER A 125 14.90 1.54 9.29
CA SER A 125 13.62 1.89 8.67
C SER A 125 12.45 1.16 9.34
N PRO A 126 11.37 1.88 9.68
CA PRO A 126 10.07 1.29 10.08
C PRO A 126 9.52 0.25 9.09
N THR A 127 9.88 0.36 7.80
CA THR A 127 9.44 -0.56 6.74
C THR A 127 9.87 -2.02 6.98
N ILE A 128 10.91 -2.26 7.80
CA ILE A 128 11.36 -3.60 8.19
C ILE A 128 10.27 -4.33 8.98
N ASP A 129 9.62 -3.62 9.91
CA ASP A 129 8.54 -4.19 10.71
C ASP A 129 7.30 -4.43 9.84
N ALA A 130 6.97 -3.49 8.94
CA ALA A 130 5.87 -3.66 7.99
C ALA A 130 6.04 -4.89 7.08
N SER A 131 7.24 -5.11 6.53
CA SER A 131 7.54 -6.33 5.78
C SER A 131 7.43 -7.59 6.63
N SER A 132 7.89 -7.53 7.88
CA SER A 132 7.79 -8.66 8.81
C SER A 132 6.32 -8.97 9.16
N VAL A 133 5.47 -7.96 9.26
CA VAL A 133 4.02 -8.16 9.42
C VAL A 133 3.41 -8.78 8.16
N CYS A 134 3.83 -8.34 6.97
CA CYS A 134 3.39 -8.91 5.69
C CYS A 134 3.75 -10.40 5.56
N THR A 135 4.93 -10.80 6.07
CA THR A 135 5.35 -12.21 6.03
C THR A 135 4.58 -13.09 7.02
N ILE A 136 4.15 -12.53 8.15
CA ILE A 136 3.24 -13.22 9.08
C ILE A 136 1.86 -13.40 8.44
N LEU A 137 1.32 -12.39 7.76
CA LEU A 137 0.08 -12.54 6.99
C LEU A 137 0.21 -13.64 5.93
N PHE A 138 1.30 -13.65 5.17
CA PHE A 138 1.58 -14.71 4.20
C PHE A 138 1.54 -16.11 4.85
N TRP A 139 2.22 -16.28 5.98
CA TRP A 139 2.25 -17.54 6.71
C TRP A 139 0.87 -17.92 7.27
N MET A 140 0.09 -16.97 7.78
CA MET A 140 -1.29 -17.24 8.22
C MET A 140 -2.18 -17.72 7.08
N LEU A 141 -2.05 -17.14 5.88
CA LEU A 141 -2.86 -17.53 4.72
C LEU A 141 -2.45 -18.86 4.09
N THR A 142 -1.17 -19.20 4.14
CA THR A 142 -0.62 -20.36 3.40
C THR A 142 -0.24 -21.53 4.29
N GLY A 143 0.09 -21.28 5.56
CA GLY A 143 0.76 -22.24 6.44
C GLY A 143 2.23 -22.50 6.09
N ILE A 144 2.76 -21.83 5.07
CA ILE A 144 4.12 -22.02 4.55
C ILE A 144 5.05 -21.02 5.23
N GLU A 145 6.12 -21.51 5.85
CA GLU A 145 7.16 -20.62 6.37
C GLU A 145 7.92 -19.96 5.20
N PRO A 146 8.00 -18.62 5.15
CA PRO A 146 8.65 -17.91 4.04
C PRO A 146 10.17 -18.17 3.99
N GLY A 147 10.77 -18.57 5.12
CA GLY A 147 12.18 -18.89 5.24
C GLY A 147 13.11 -17.66 5.18
N THR A 148 14.41 -17.90 5.33
CA THR A 148 15.41 -16.82 5.42
C THR A 148 15.85 -16.26 4.07
N LYS A 149 15.49 -16.93 2.96
CA LYS A 149 15.79 -16.45 1.61
C LYS A 149 14.57 -15.69 1.08
N HIS A 150 14.75 -14.41 0.76
CA HIS A 150 13.70 -13.60 0.15
C HIS A 150 13.27 -14.07 -1.25
N ARG A 151 14.10 -14.85 -1.96
CA ARG A 151 13.80 -15.50 -3.22
C ARG A 151 14.38 -16.92 -3.26
N ASN A 152 13.68 -17.85 -3.88
CA ASN A 152 14.17 -19.23 -4.07
C ASN A 152 15.19 -19.32 -5.22
N ASP A 153 15.70 -20.53 -5.48
CA ASP A 153 16.73 -20.75 -6.52
C ASP A 153 16.20 -20.50 -7.96
N SER A 154 14.88 -20.43 -8.13
CA SER A 154 14.19 -20.02 -9.37
C SER A 154 13.87 -18.51 -9.41
N ASN A 155 14.42 -17.73 -8.48
CA ASN A 155 14.22 -16.27 -8.35
C ASN A 155 12.77 -15.85 -8.00
N LEU A 156 11.95 -16.76 -7.48
CA LEU A 156 10.59 -16.47 -7.05
C LEU A 156 10.54 -16.04 -5.58
N ALA A 157 9.75 -15.01 -5.28
CA ALA A 157 9.41 -14.66 -3.90
C ALA A 157 8.48 -15.73 -3.28
N PRO A 158 8.37 -15.83 -1.93
CA PRO A 158 7.62 -16.90 -1.27
C PRO A 158 6.18 -17.08 -1.76
N HIS A 159 5.47 -15.97 -2.01
CA HIS A 159 4.09 -15.98 -2.51
C HIS A 159 3.95 -16.33 -3.99
N GLN A 160 5.04 -16.28 -4.76
CA GLN A 160 5.03 -16.56 -6.21
C GLN A 160 5.14 -18.06 -6.53
N THR A 161 5.20 -18.91 -5.51
CA THR A 161 5.18 -20.37 -5.70
C THR A 161 3.76 -20.86 -6.02
N GLU A 162 3.65 -21.91 -6.82
CA GLU A 162 2.35 -22.50 -7.20
C GLU A 162 1.56 -23.01 -5.98
N GLU A 163 2.27 -23.55 -4.99
CA GLU A 163 1.70 -24.00 -3.72
C GLU A 163 1.09 -22.84 -2.93
N ALA A 164 1.84 -21.74 -2.74
CA ALA A 164 1.35 -20.56 -2.03
C ALA A 164 0.14 -19.91 -2.73
N ASP A 165 0.21 -19.75 -4.06
CA ASP A 165 -0.89 -19.17 -4.83
C ASP A 165 -2.16 -20.02 -4.72
N THR A 166 -2.02 -21.35 -4.74
CA THR A 166 -3.14 -22.28 -4.55
C THR A 166 -3.79 -22.09 -3.18
N CYS A 167 -3.00 -21.99 -2.11
CA CYS A 167 -3.51 -21.75 -0.76
C CYS A 167 -4.26 -20.41 -0.66
N ILE A 168 -3.67 -19.32 -1.18
CA ILE A 168 -4.28 -17.99 -1.18
C ILE A 168 -5.59 -18.01 -1.98
N MET A 169 -5.60 -18.64 -3.15
CA MET A 169 -6.79 -18.76 -3.98
C MET A 169 -7.92 -19.54 -3.31
N MET A 170 -7.61 -20.63 -2.59
CA MET A 170 -8.61 -21.36 -1.81
C MET A 170 -9.27 -20.46 -0.76
N LYS A 171 -8.48 -19.67 -0.03
CA LYS A 171 -8.98 -18.73 0.99
C LYS A 171 -9.85 -17.63 0.40
N ILE A 172 -9.46 -17.07 -0.74
CA ILE A 172 -10.26 -16.05 -1.44
C ILE A 172 -11.58 -16.64 -1.92
N ASN A 173 -11.55 -17.83 -2.53
CA ASN A 173 -12.77 -18.48 -3.02
C ASN A 173 -13.75 -18.80 -1.90
N GLU A 174 -13.26 -19.28 -0.75
CA GLU A 174 -14.08 -19.50 0.45
C GLU A 174 -14.70 -18.19 0.95
N ALA A 175 -13.92 -17.12 1.03
CA ALA A 175 -14.40 -15.80 1.46
C ALA A 175 -15.45 -15.23 0.49
N VAL A 176 -15.18 -15.22 -0.81
CA VAL A 176 -16.11 -14.72 -1.84
C VAL A 176 -17.41 -15.54 -1.86
N LYS A 177 -17.33 -16.86 -1.66
CA LYS A 177 -18.53 -17.72 -1.58
C LYS A 177 -19.45 -17.34 -0.42
N ARG A 178 -18.89 -16.88 0.71
CA ARG A 178 -19.67 -16.43 1.87
C ARG A 178 -20.41 -15.12 1.63
N ILE A 179 -19.91 -14.26 0.75
CA ILE A 179 -20.59 -13.00 0.37
C ILE A 179 -21.94 -13.28 -0.32
N GLY A 180 -22.09 -14.43 -1.00
CA GLY A 180 -23.37 -14.85 -1.59
C GLY A 180 -23.75 -14.12 -2.88
N ILE A 181 -22.77 -13.60 -3.63
CA ILE A 181 -22.99 -12.92 -4.92
C ILE A 181 -23.15 -13.89 -6.10
N ALA A 182 -23.71 -13.41 -7.21
CA ALA A 182 -23.91 -14.19 -8.43
C ALA A 182 -22.59 -14.72 -9.01
N ASN A 183 -22.60 -15.94 -9.57
CA ASN A 183 -21.39 -16.66 -10.02
C ASN A 183 -20.49 -15.87 -10.98
N GLU A 184 -21.08 -15.07 -11.86
CA GLU A 184 -20.36 -14.23 -12.82
C GLU A 184 -19.55 -13.13 -12.11
N LEU A 185 -20.11 -12.53 -11.06
CA LEU A 185 -19.45 -11.52 -10.22
C LEU A 185 -18.44 -12.16 -9.26
N SER A 186 -18.72 -13.36 -8.75
CA SER A 186 -17.78 -14.11 -7.89
C SER A 186 -16.45 -14.33 -8.59
N SER A 187 -16.45 -14.73 -9.87
CA SER A 187 -15.20 -14.96 -10.62
C SER A 187 -14.39 -13.67 -10.82
N ALA A 188 -15.05 -12.55 -11.07
CA ALA A 188 -14.40 -11.26 -11.25
C ALA A 188 -13.79 -10.77 -9.91
N LEU A 189 -14.56 -10.87 -8.83
CA LEU A 189 -14.14 -10.47 -7.48
C LEU A 189 -12.96 -11.33 -6.99
N THR A 190 -13.02 -12.65 -7.16
CA THR A 190 -11.90 -13.54 -6.83
C THR A 190 -10.62 -13.11 -7.55
N LYS A 191 -10.69 -12.84 -8.86
CA LYS A 191 -9.52 -12.42 -9.64
C LYS A 191 -8.96 -11.08 -9.15
N GLN A 192 -9.83 -10.13 -8.82
CA GLN A 192 -9.44 -8.83 -8.28
C GLN A 192 -8.78 -8.97 -6.91
N LEU A 193 -9.42 -9.68 -5.97
CA LEU A 193 -8.87 -9.92 -4.63
C LEU A 193 -7.53 -10.64 -4.69
N ARG A 194 -7.39 -11.63 -5.57
CA ARG A 194 -6.12 -12.33 -5.79
C ARG A 194 -5.04 -11.34 -6.22
N ASN A 195 -5.28 -10.57 -7.29
CA ASN A 195 -4.31 -9.59 -7.75
C ASN A 195 -3.95 -8.56 -6.66
N TYR A 196 -4.93 -8.14 -5.88
CA TYR A 196 -4.74 -7.18 -4.80
C TYR A 196 -3.88 -7.73 -3.66
N ILE A 197 -4.13 -8.98 -3.25
CA ILE A 197 -3.33 -9.69 -2.24
C ILE A 197 -1.91 -9.98 -2.76
N MET A 198 -1.78 -10.46 -4.01
CA MET A 198 -0.49 -10.78 -4.60
C MET A 198 0.40 -9.55 -4.75
N THR A 199 -0.14 -8.42 -5.19
CA THR A 199 0.61 -7.14 -5.25
C THR A 199 0.96 -6.60 -3.87
N THR A 200 0.17 -6.92 -2.85
CA THR A 200 0.51 -6.61 -1.45
C THR A 200 1.74 -7.39 -1.02
N PHE A 201 1.81 -8.68 -1.35
CA PHE A 201 2.99 -9.50 -1.09
C PHE A 201 4.20 -9.11 -1.95
N ASP A 202 4.01 -8.74 -3.22
CA ASP A 202 5.10 -8.29 -4.10
C ASP A 202 5.91 -7.17 -3.42
N LYS A 203 5.23 -6.10 -2.95
CA LYS A 203 5.89 -5.01 -2.21
C LYS A 203 6.40 -5.45 -0.83
N GLY A 204 5.69 -6.35 -0.14
CA GLY A 204 6.09 -6.86 1.18
C GLY A 204 7.42 -7.64 1.18
N PHE A 205 7.67 -8.41 0.11
CA PHE A 205 8.87 -9.23 -0.07
C PHE A 205 10.00 -8.53 -0.87
N GLU A 206 9.81 -7.28 -1.30
CA GLU A 206 10.77 -6.54 -2.13
C GLU A 206 11.86 -5.82 -1.30
N ASN A 207 12.81 -5.19 -1.99
CA ASN A 207 13.85 -4.33 -1.41
C ASN A 207 13.26 -3.08 -0.71
N ALA A 208 13.99 -2.48 0.25
CA ALA A 208 13.40 -1.56 1.22
C ALA A 208 12.84 -0.28 0.58
N GLU A 209 13.40 0.10 -0.56
CA GLU A 209 12.98 1.25 -1.34
C GLU A 209 11.55 1.11 -1.90
N TYR A 210 11.03 -0.12 -1.96
CA TYR A 210 9.72 -0.47 -2.52
C TYR A 210 8.79 -1.13 -1.50
N GLN A 211 9.25 -1.27 -0.25
CA GLN A 211 8.46 -1.86 0.83
C GLN A 211 7.39 -0.91 1.32
N TRP A 212 6.30 -1.49 1.84
CA TRP A 212 5.24 -0.75 2.49
C TRP A 212 5.74 0.00 3.72
N THR A 213 5.24 1.23 3.93
CA THR A 213 5.18 1.78 5.29
C THR A 213 4.07 1.08 6.09
N VAL A 214 4.09 1.23 7.42
CA VAL A 214 3.05 0.64 8.29
C VAL A 214 1.67 1.19 7.92
N GLU A 215 1.57 2.49 7.67
CA GLU A 215 0.33 3.18 7.30
C GLU A 215 -0.19 2.73 5.94
N GLN A 216 0.70 2.58 4.96
CA GLN A 216 0.30 2.13 3.62
C GLN A 216 -0.21 0.68 3.65
N LEU A 217 0.46 -0.20 4.42
CA LEU A 217 0.01 -1.59 4.57
C LEU A 217 -1.30 -1.67 5.35
N GLU A 218 -1.47 -0.88 6.41
CA GLU A 218 -2.72 -0.79 7.19
C GLU A 218 -3.91 -0.41 6.29
N TYR A 219 -3.74 0.64 5.49
CA TYR A 219 -4.75 1.09 4.52
C TYR A 219 -5.07 0.02 3.47
N ARG A 220 -4.03 -0.64 2.95
CA ARG A 220 -4.18 -1.73 1.98
C ARG A 220 -5.05 -2.85 2.54
N LEU A 221 -4.81 -3.26 3.79
CA LEU A 221 -5.59 -4.32 4.44
C LEU A 221 -7.02 -3.89 4.78
N HIS A 222 -7.21 -2.62 5.15
CA HIS A 222 -8.55 -2.06 5.39
C HIS A 222 -9.46 -2.19 4.18
N SER A 223 -8.92 -1.93 2.98
CA SER A 223 -9.65 -2.09 1.72
C SER A 223 -10.12 -3.53 1.50
N ILE A 224 -9.33 -4.53 1.90
CA ILE A 224 -9.68 -5.94 1.74
C ILE A 224 -10.74 -6.36 2.76
N CYS A 225 -10.57 -5.99 4.04
CA CYS A 225 -11.59 -6.25 5.06
C CYS A 225 -12.95 -5.72 4.64
N HIS A 226 -12.99 -4.47 4.16
CA HIS A 226 -14.22 -3.82 3.75
C HIS A 226 -14.94 -4.53 2.60
N ILE A 227 -14.20 -5.08 1.64
CA ILE A 227 -14.78 -5.87 0.54
C ILE A 227 -15.40 -7.17 1.06
N LEU A 228 -14.85 -7.72 2.14
CA LEU A 228 -15.26 -9.00 2.71
C LEU A 228 -16.30 -8.87 3.84
N GLU A 229 -16.44 -7.70 4.46
CA GLU A 229 -17.41 -7.40 5.51
C GLU A 229 -18.71 -6.85 4.94
N HIS A 230 -19.77 -7.66 4.98
CA HIS A 230 -21.13 -7.15 4.87
C HIS A 230 -21.74 -7.04 6.28
N GLU A 231 -21.88 -5.81 6.80
CA GLU A 231 -22.97 -5.28 7.67
C GLU A 231 -22.54 -4.07 8.55
N ASN A 232 -22.88 -2.83 8.13
CA ASN A 232 -23.69 -1.85 8.87
C ASN A 232 -23.72 -0.51 8.14
N ILE A 233 -24.78 0.28 8.37
CA ILE A 233 -25.31 1.26 7.42
C ILE A 233 -25.42 2.61 8.13
N SER A 234 -24.40 3.48 8.02
CA SER A 234 -24.55 4.93 8.19
C SER A 234 -23.24 5.66 7.88
N LEU A 235 -22.18 5.43 8.67
CA LEU A 235 -20.82 5.94 8.40
C LEU A 235 -20.13 5.11 7.32
N ASP A 236 -20.40 3.80 7.29
CA ASP A 236 -19.80 2.85 6.37
C ASP A 236 -20.27 3.02 4.93
N LEU A 237 -21.45 3.62 4.67
CA LEU A 237 -21.96 3.73 3.30
C LEU A 237 -21.06 4.65 2.45
N GLN A 238 -20.65 5.80 2.99
CA GLN A 238 -19.77 6.73 2.28
C GLN A 238 -18.34 6.17 2.13
N PHE A 239 -17.83 5.42 3.10
CA PHE A 239 -16.55 4.72 3.01
C PHE A 239 -16.59 3.55 2.03
N ASN A 240 -17.67 2.77 2.02
CA ASN A 240 -17.91 1.70 1.06
C ASN A 240 -18.01 2.26 -0.36
N ASN A 241 -18.72 3.36 -0.53
CA ASN A 241 -18.82 4.05 -1.81
C ASN A 241 -17.45 4.55 -2.28
N ALA A 242 -16.64 5.14 -1.40
CA ALA A 242 -15.27 5.53 -1.71
C ALA A 242 -14.38 4.32 -2.06
N ALA A 243 -14.52 3.19 -1.38
CA ALA A 243 -13.79 1.97 -1.68
C ALA A 243 -14.19 1.36 -3.03
N LYS A 244 -15.49 1.29 -3.34
CA LYS A 244 -16.01 0.85 -4.65
C LYS A 244 -15.48 1.74 -5.78
N ILE A 245 -15.50 3.06 -5.59
CA ILE A 245 -15.00 4.02 -6.56
C ILE A 245 -13.49 3.95 -6.70
N SER A 246 -12.76 3.75 -5.60
CA SER A 246 -11.32 3.47 -5.61
C SER A 246 -10.99 2.26 -6.48
N CYS A 247 -11.70 1.14 -6.31
CA CYS A 247 -11.54 -0.04 -7.15
C CYS A 247 -11.83 0.24 -8.63
N ALA A 248 -12.91 0.96 -8.93
CA ALA A 248 -13.27 1.33 -10.30
C ALA A 248 -12.23 2.25 -10.95
N PHE A 249 -11.64 3.16 -10.17
CA PHE A 249 -10.60 4.08 -10.61
C PHE A 249 -9.28 3.36 -10.89
N GLU A 250 -8.86 2.45 -10.02
CA GLU A 250 -7.69 1.59 -10.26
C GLU A 250 -7.87 0.75 -11.53
N PHE A 251 -9.06 0.20 -11.74
CA PHE A 251 -9.36 -0.56 -12.96
C PHE A 251 -9.33 0.32 -14.22
N ALA A 252 -9.86 1.55 -14.14
CA ALA A 252 -9.77 2.52 -15.22
C ALA A 252 -8.32 2.94 -15.52
N LYS A 253 -7.48 3.16 -14.49
CA LYS A 253 -6.04 3.44 -14.63
C LYS A 253 -5.31 2.30 -15.36
N ALA A 254 -5.61 1.04 -15.02
CA ALA A 254 -5.01 -0.13 -15.65
C ALA A 254 -5.37 -0.21 -17.14
N ILE A 255 -6.66 -0.10 -17.49
CA ILE A 255 -7.13 -0.09 -18.89
C ILE A 255 -6.51 1.07 -19.66
N PHE A 256 -6.39 2.24 -19.02
CA PHE A 256 -5.79 3.42 -19.65
C PHE A 256 -4.32 3.18 -20.03
N ILE A 257 -3.48 2.60 -19.16
CA ILE A 257 -2.09 2.29 -19.52
C ILE A 257 -2.02 1.26 -20.66
N GLU A 258 -2.89 0.23 -20.64
CA GLU A 258 -2.93 -0.77 -21.71
C GLU A 258 -3.19 -0.13 -23.09
N LYS A 259 -4.09 0.85 -23.14
CA LYS A 259 -4.40 1.59 -24.36
C LYS A 259 -3.38 2.69 -24.71
N HIS A 260 -2.70 3.25 -23.70
CA HIS A 260 -1.79 4.39 -23.83
C HIS A 260 -0.41 4.08 -23.21
N PRO A 261 0.45 3.29 -23.89
CA PRO A 261 1.75 2.86 -23.36
C PRO A 261 2.77 4.00 -23.14
N SER A 262 2.48 5.20 -23.66
CA SER A 262 3.25 6.42 -23.41
C SER A 262 3.00 7.03 -22.02
N CYS A 263 2.05 6.47 -21.27
CA CYS A 263 1.67 6.87 -19.93
C CYS A 263 2.20 5.86 -18.90
N SER A 264 2.65 6.35 -17.75
CA SER A 264 2.89 5.52 -16.57
C SER A 264 2.43 6.21 -15.31
N TRP A 265 1.65 5.50 -14.49
CA TRP A 265 1.30 5.95 -13.15
C TRP A 265 2.48 5.68 -12.20
N TYR A 266 2.89 6.71 -11.47
CA TYR A 266 3.79 6.61 -10.34
C TYR A 266 2.95 6.89 -9.08
N ASP A 267 3.17 6.09 -8.05
CA ASP A 267 2.32 5.95 -6.85
C ASP A 267 1.45 7.17 -6.50
N GLY A 268 0.15 7.03 -6.69
CA GLY A 268 -0.82 7.43 -5.69
C GLY A 268 -1.55 6.17 -5.24
N TYR A 269 -1.06 5.53 -4.17
CA TYR A 269 -1.97 4.77 -3.31
C TYR A 269 -3.24 5.59 -3.16
N CYS A 270 -4.42 4.97 -3.22
CA CYS A 270 -5.67 5.70 -3.06
C CYS A 270 -5.67 6.46 -1.72
N HIS A 271 -5.21 7.69 -1.74
CA HIS A 271 -4.99 8.55 -0.61
C HIS A 271 -6.23 9.42 -0.55
N TRP A 272 -7.36 8.85 -0.16
CA TRP A 272 -8.57 9.63 0.13
C TRP A 272 -8.30 10.48 1.39
N LEU A 273 -7.47 11.52 1.24
CA LEU A 273 -6.68 12.12 2.33
C LEU A 273 -7.28 13.39 2.91
N GLU A 274 -8.36 13.95 2.34
CA GLU A 274 -8.94 15.19 2.89
C GLU A 274 -10.31 14.95 3.49
N TYR A 275 -10.34 15.01 4.83
CA TYR A 275 -11.54 15.21 5.63
C TYR A 275 -11.81 16.72 5.69
N ARG A 276 -12.73 17.25 4.88
CA ARG A 276 -13.38 18.50 5.28
C ARG A 276 -14.24 18.20 6.51
N GLN A 277 -14.30 19.14 7.46
CA GLN A 277 -15.12 19.00 8.68
C GLN A 277 -16.61 18.69 8.40
N ASP A 278 -17.07 18.92 7.17
CA ASP A 278 -18.44 18.68 6.71
C ASP A 278 -18.64 17.35 5.96
N MET A 279 -17.58 16.57 5.71
CA MET A 279 -17.62 15.27 4.99
C MET A 279 -18.17 15.31 3.56
N THR A 280 -18.23 16.49 2.94
CA THR A 280 -18.84 16.68 1.61
C THR A 280 -17.93 16.32 0.44
N GLU A 281 -16.62 16.26 0.66
CA GLU A 281 -15.62 16.06 -0.39
C GLU A 281 -14.54 15.06 0.06
N ARG A 282 -14.14 14.16 -0.84
CA ARG A 282 -12.96 13.29 -0.69
C ARG A 282 -12.10 13.36 -1.93
N LYS A 283 -10.77 13.37 -1.77
CA LYS A 283 -9.82 13.48 -2.89
C LYS A 283 -8.76 12.40 -2.84
N ASN A 284 -8.48 11.79 -3.99
CA ASN A 284 -7.33 10.93 -4.24
C ASN A 284 -6.32 11.65 -5.14
N TYR A 285 -5.03 11.51 -4.85
CA TYR A 285 -3.94 12.15 -5.59
C TYR A 285 -3.02 11.08 -6.18
N ASP A 286 -2.81 11.14 -7.49
CA ASP A 286 -1.98 10.22 -8.28
C ASP A 286 -0.94 11.00 -9.11
N LEU A 287 0.22 10.41 -9.38
CA LEU A 287 1.21 10.98 -10.28
C LEU A 287 1.16 10.29 -11.64
N LEU A 288 0.83 11.04 -12.70
CA LEU A 288 0.87 10.56 -14.07
C LEU A 288 2.11 11.08 -14.77
N THR A 289 2.89 10.17 -15.34
CA THR A 289 3.92 10.52 -16.32
C THR A 289 3.39 10.27 -17.71
N TYR A 290 3.56 11.25 -18.60
CA TYR A 290 3.13 11.19 -19.99
C TYR A 290 4.29 11.55 -20.90
N ARG A 291 4.53 10.75 -21.95
CA ARG A 291 5.62 10.99 -22.91
C ARG A 291 5.10 11.18 -24.32
N GLN A 292 5.39 12.32 -24.93
CA GLN A 292 5.04 12.61 -26.32
C GLN A 292 6.18 13.41 -26.97
N ASN A 293 6.53 13.08 -28.22
CA ASN A 293 7.50 13.85 -29.02
C ASN A 293 8.85 14.15 -28.34
N LYS A 294 9.41 13.17 -27.60
CA LYS A 294 10.65 13.28 -26.79
C LYS A 294 10.57 14.22 -25.58
N GLN A 295 9.41 14.79 -25.27
CA GLN A 295 9.14 15.49 -24.03
C GLN A 295 8.42 14.55 -23.06
N SER A 296 8.68 14.74 -21.76
CA SER A 296 8.02 13.99 -20.69
C SER A 296 7.42 14.99 -19.71
N TRP A 297 6.15 14.80 -19.39
CA TRP A 297 5.42 15.55 -18.39
C TRP A 297 5.16 14.68 -17.18
N MET A 298 5.08 15.32 -16.02
CA MET A 298 4.73 14.72 -14.75
C MET A 298 3.59 15.56 -14.18
N LEU A 299 2.45 14.94 -13.94
CA LEU A 299 1.19 15.60 -13.60
C LEU A 299 0.63 15.01 -12.33
N ILE A 300 0.22 15.87 -11.41
CA ILE A 300 -0.61 15.44 -10.28
C ILE A 300 -2.04 15.36 -10.81
N ILE A 301 -2.61 14.16 -10.76
CA ILE A 301 -4.00 13.88 -11.10
C ILE A 301 -4.77 13.71 -9.80
N VAL A 302 -5.79 14.53 -9.63
CA VAL A 302 -6.67 14.53 -8.46
C VAL A 302 -8.00 13.93 -8.89
N CYS A 303 -8.44 12.86 -8.24
CA CYS A 303 -9.80 12.36 -8.38
C CYS A 303 -10.61 12.79 -7.16
N SER A 304 -11.70 13.53 -7.37
CA SER A 304 -12.54 14.00 -6.27
C SER A 304 -13.91 13.31 -6.29
N LEU A 305 -14.43 13.11 -5.08
CA LEU A 305 -15.75 12.59 -4.77
C LEU A 305 -16.50 13.70 -4.04
N HIS A 306 -17.60 14.17 -4.61
CA HIS A 306 -18.44 15.18 -3.99
C HIS A 306 -19.81 14.58 -3.65
N PHE A 307 -20.21 14.69 -2.39
CA PHE A 307 -21.52 14.28 -1.90
C PHE A 307 -22.44 15.49 -1.87
N ASN A 308 -23.67 15.35 -2.36
CA ASN A 308 -24.70 16.36 -2.15
C ASN A 308 -25.12 16.42 -0.67
N GLU A 309 -25.83 17.48 -0.25
CA GLU A 309 -26.23 17.71 1.16
C GLU A 309 -27.00 16.53 1.79
N ASN A 310 -27.65 15.70 0.97
CA ASN A 310 -28.42 14.53 1.41
C ASN A 310 -27.65 13.20 1.31
N GLY A 311 -26.47 13.17 0.67
CA GLY A 311 -25.68 11.95 0.43
C GLY A 311 -26.19 11.01 -0.67
N ASP A 312 -27.30 11.37 -1.34
CA ASP A 312 -27.99 10.55 -2.34
C ASP A 312 -27.37 10.65 -3.75
N ILE A 313 -26.50 11.64 -3.99
CA ILE A 313 -25.83 11.82 -5.28
C ILE A 313 -24.35 12.04 -5.06
N ILE A 314 -23.55 11.25 -5.77
CA ILE A 314 -22.09 11.29 -5.77
C ILE A 314 -21.63 11.84 -7.12
N THR A 315 -20.90 12.95 -7.11
CA THR A 315 -20.23 13.47 -8.31
C THR A 315 -18.77 13.05 -8.28
N LEU A 316 -18.35 12.36 -9.33
CA LEU A 316 -16.96 11.96 -9.52
C LEU A 316 -16.28 12.93 -10.49
N THR A 317 -15.07 13.35 -10.16
CA THR A 317 -14.28 14.25 -11.00
C THR A 317 -12.84 13.79 -11.14
N ILE A 318 -12.16 14.30 -12.18
CA ILE A 318 -10.72 14.18 -12.37
C ILE A 318 -10.15 15.57 -12.68
N GLY A 319 -9.01 15.91 -12.08
CA GLY A 319 -8.42 17.22 -12.23
C GLY A 319 -6.91 17.24 -12.11
N SER A 320 -6.29 18.36 -12.45
CA SER A 320 -4.85 18.57 -12.34
C SER A 320 -4.54 20.05 -12.21
N ASP A 321 -3.47 20.37 -11.48
CA ASP A 321 -2.94 21.74 -11.39
C ASP A 321 -2.08 22.07 -12.61
N PHE A 322 -2.46 23.11 -13.35
CA PHE A 322 -1.71 23.61 -14.48
C PHE A 322 -1.53 25.13 -14.40
N ASN A 323 -0.28 25.63 -14.42
CA ASN A 323 0.04 27.06 -14.33
C ASN A 323 -0.63 27.79 -13.14
N ARG A 324 -0.74 27.13 -11.99
CA ARG A 324 -1.43 27.62 -10.77
C ARG A 324 -2.96 27.76 -10.91
N VAL A 325 -3.55 27.11 -11.92
CA VAL A 325 -4.99 26.97 -12.09
C VAL A 325 -5.34 25.49 -11.96
N TYR A 326 -6.13 25.15 -10.95
CA TYR A 326 -6.69 23.81 -10.79
C TYR A 326 -7.86 23.65 -11.78
N VAL A 327 -7.79 22.63 -12.64
CA VAL A 327 -8.85 22.27 -13.57
C VAL A 327 -9.46 20.96 -13.11
N GLU A 328 -10.78 20.91 -12.98
CA GLU A 328 -11.54 19.73 -12.56
C GLU A 328 -12.62 19.43 -13.61
N LEU A 329 -12.66 18.17 -14.07
CA LEU A 329 -13.55 17.67 -15.11
C LEU A 329 -14.48 16.60 -14.51
N PRO A 330 -15.80 16.69 -14.71
CA PRO A 330 -16.72 15.69 -14.19
C PRO A 330 -16.63 14.40 -14.99
N LEU A 331 -16.46 13.29 -14.28
CA LEU A 331 -16.56 11.93 -14.83
C LEU A 331 -18.02 11.44 -14.83
N GLY A 332 -18.84 11.89 -13.88
CA GLY A 332 -20.27 11.57 -13.84
C GLY A 332 -20.92 11.85 -12.49
N GLN A 333 -22.24 11.68 -12.45
CA GLN A 333 -23.05 11.72 -11.23
C GLN A 333 -23.77 10.37 -11.07
N TYR A 334 -23.75 9.84 -9.85
CA TYR A 334 -24.21 8.49 -9.56
C TYR A 334 -25.04 8.47 -8.27
N ALA A 335 -26.12 7.68 -8.25
CA ALA A 335 -26.74 7.30 -6.99
C ALA A 335 -25.87 6.24 -6.28
N PRO A 336 -25.85 6.18 -4.94
CA PRO A 336 -25.12 5.16 -4.18
C PRO A 336 -25.37 3.72 -4.65
N ASP A 337 -26.61 3.40 -5.03
CA ASP A 337 -26.99 2.05 -5.46
C ASP A 337 -26.42 1.67 -6.84
N ASP A 338 -26.14 2.66 -7.69
CA ASP A 338 -25.58 2.46 -9.03
C ASP A 338 -24.07 2.14 -9.01
N LEU A 339 -23.40 2.38 -7.87
CA LEU A 339 -21.97 2.12 -7.72
C LEU A 339 -21.60 0.64 -7.81
N ASN A 340 -22.57 -0.26 -7.65
CA ASN A 340 -22.33 -1.70 -7.77
C ASN A 340 -21.96 -2.14 -9.19
N ASN A 341 -22.31 -1.34 -10.20
CA ASN A 341 -22.02 -1.59 -11.62
C ASN A 341 -21.23 -0.43 -12.25
N LEU A 342 -20.41 0.26 -11.45
CA LEU A 342 -19.72 1.46 -11.88
C LEU A 342 -18.73 1.17 -13.02
N ASN A 343 -19.04 1.65 -14.21
CA ASN A 343 -18.19 1.58 -15.39
C ASN A 343 -17.78 3.00 -15.79
N ILE A 344 -16.78 3.54 -15.10
CA ILE A 344 -16.24 4.89 -15.36
C ILE A 344 -15.13 4.89 -16.40
N GLN A 345 -14.79 3.76 -17.02
CA GLN A 345 -13.55 3.64 -17.80
C GLN A 345 -13.57 4.50 -19.06
N VAL A 346 -14.74 4.62 -19.70
CA VAL A 346 -14.91 5.39 -20.93
C VAL A 346 -14.79 6.89 -20.63
N GLU A 347 -15.48 7.38 -19.61
CA GLU A 347 -15.46 8.77 -19.18
C GLU A 347 -14.09 9.15 -18.62
N PHE A 348 -13.49 8.28 -17.80
CA PHE A 348 -12.14 8.46 -17.27
C PHE A 348 -11.12 8.62 -18.39
N GLU A 349 -11.13 7.71 -19.38
CA GLU A 349 -10.23 7.78 -20.53
C GLU A 349 -10.45 9.06 -21.34
N ARG A 350 -11.72 9.40 -21.62
CA ARG A 350 -12.07 10.60 -22.39
C ARG A 350 -11.57 11.87 -21.71
N GLU A 351 -11.88 12.07 -20.43
CA GLU A 351 -11.52 13.29 -19.72
C GLU A 351 -10.03 13.38 -19.42
N LEU A 352 -9.35 12.25 -19.14
CA LEU A 352 -7.91 12.26 -18.97
C LEU A 352 -7.18 12.62 -20.27
N ILE A 353 -7.65 12.14 -21.42
CA ILE A 353 -7.12 12.57 -22.73
C ILE A 353 -7.35 14.06 -22.95
N ASN A 354 -8.55 14.57 -22.66
CA ASN A 354 -8.85 16.01 -22.78
C ASN A 354 -7.90 16.85 -21.90
N LEU A 355 -7.68 16.41 -20.66
CA LEU A 355 -6.78 17.05 -19.71
C LEU A 355 -5.33 17.06 -20.23
N LEU A 356 -4.84 15.92 -20.71
CA LEU A 356 -3.50 15.81 -21.30
C LEU A 356 -3.35 16.70 -22.55
N GLN A 357 -4.35 16.75 -23.42
CA GLN A 357 -4.33 17.61 -24.60
C GLN A 357 -4.30 19.09 -24.21
N ALA A 358 -5.13 19.51 -23.24
CA ALA A 358 -5.15 20.88 -22.76
C ALA A 358 -3.81 21.33 -22.16
N ILE A 359 -3.12 20.41 -21.46
CA ILE A 359 -1.83 20.67 -20.78
C ILE A 359 -0.64 20.61 -21.75
N CYS A 360 -0.65 19.67 -22.71
CA CYS A 360 0.48 19.38 -23.59
C CYS A 360 0.42 20.08 -24.96
N GLU A 361 -0.64 20.84 -25.27
CA GLU A 361 -0.70 21.64 -26.49
C GLU A 361 0.30 22.83 -26.46
N PRO A 362 1.05 23.06 -27.56
CA PRO A 362 2.13 24.06 -27.62
C PRO A 362 1.65 25.53 -27.55
N LYS A 363 0.35 25.80 -27.51
CA LYS A 363 -0.20 27.17 -27.42
C LYS A 363 0.05 27.85 -26.07
N TYR A 364 0.28 27.08 -25.00
CA TYR A 364 0.48 27.62 -23.65
C TYR A 364 1.94 27.66 -23.19
N SER A 365 2.86 27.02 -23.92
CA SER A 365 4.31 27.06 -23.63
C SER A 365 4.98 28.41 -23.96
N THR A 366 4.28 29.35 -24.59
CA THR A 366 4.84 30.63 -25.07
C THR A 366 4.69 31.81 -24.12
N ILE A 367 4.04 31.66 -22.95
CA ILE A 367 3.77 32.79 -22.05
C ILE A 367 4.88 32.97 -20.98
N ALA A 368 5.84 32.05 -20.88
CA ALA A 368 6.95 32.11 -19.92
C ALA A 368 8.26 32.73 -20.47
N GLN A 369 8.18 33.62 -21.48
CA GLN A 369 9.30 34.52 -21.78
C GLN A 369 9.00 35.90 -21.20
N SER A 370 9.66 36.19 -20.08
CA SER A 370 9.75 37.52 -19.46
C SER A 370 10.12 38.59 -20.49
N PRO A 371 9.64 39.84 -20.36
CA PRO A 371 9.99 40.91 -21.28
C PRO A 371 11.50 41.14 -21.23
N SER A 372 12.13 41.13 -22.39
CA SER A 372 13.49 41.63 -22.58
C SER A 372 13.62 43.01 -21.95
N SER A 373 14.46 43.13 -20.93
CA SER A 373 14.95 44.40 -20.43
C SER A 373 15.76 45.06 -21.55
N THR A 374 15.17 46.07 -22.18
CA THR A 374 15.91 47.09 -22.92
C THR A 374 16.79 47.86 -21.94
N ASN A 375 18.10 47.77 -22.13
CA ASN A 375 19.03 48.89 -22.15
C ASN A 375 20.27 48.50 -22.94
#